data_AF-A0A960W9T5-F1
#
_entry.id   AF-A0A960W9T5-F1
#
_cell.length_a   1.000
_cell.length_b   1.000
_cell.length_c   1.000
_cell.angle_alpha   90.00
_cell.angle_beta   90.00
_cell.angle_gamma   90.00
#
_symmetry.space_group_name_H-M   'P 1'
#
loop_
_entity.id
_entity.type
_entity.pdbx_description
1 polymer ?
#
loop_
_entity_poly.entity_id
_entity_poly.type
_entity_poly.pdbx_seq_one_letter_code
_entity_poly.pdbx_strand_id
1 'polypeptide(L)'
;MSENQPTNKRAAVRYPYVAQGSCRKEEKNFACVLQDISVSGIQIECAEELELDQQIHVTWEDPKEGKIEGVFYIIRKFEKVDEVGKHYYGLRYYQLDQFAKQNVLNLLNGIKQQKQKETAKISLDVIYEVIDQGQDYIAANINKTEDLHPFFAKPLESLQASEKQLFQGEFDPYNEVVGGLVTHYFHCVLLKNVVPFALQKTKRIPDLFERVIRVIETSKELEDKEEAVFDYVKGKENENDLKMQYNQSTNRLFYGKQAMMEKVVKSMVQDQLAPELQEKLKYIAEHYDHTIELTNPNIGIEDIHTVSKKPPKKKPPKKESKYNKKESEFYVPSLEKKKGRGKFYLLGLLLLLVGGGYGYQYYEQQQQSIKYQAEIKGLPIPIKKAYREGSQLYIQFDPADWAKLTEQQIKDMRTTIKAYLDKDKWLRTAIVRASEIEVKMIITTLA
;
A
#
# COMPACT_ATOMS: atom_id res chain seq x y z
N MET A 1 41.96 10.38 23.71
CA MET A 1 41.50 9.03 23.34
C MET A 1 40.26 8.75 24.16
N SER A 2 39.09 8.75 23.53
CA SER A 2 37.81 8.47 24.16
C SER A 2 37.23 7.24 23.47
N GLU A 3 37.08 6.17 24.25
CA GLU A 3 36.70 4.85 23.80
C GLU A 3 35.30 4.84 23.18
N ASN A 4 35.20 4.12 22.06
CA ASN A 4 33.97 3.77 21.36
C ASN A 4 33.01 3.05 22.32
N GLN A 5 31.98 3.74 22.82
CA GLN A 5 30.80 3.04 23.30
C GLN A 5 29.94 2.62 22.10
N PRO A 6 29.67 1.32 21.90
CA PRO A 6 28.76 0.89 20.86
C PRO A 6 27.36 1.43 21.18
N THR A 7 26.81 2.24 20.27
CA THR A 7 25.42 2.67 20.30
C THR A 7 24.54 1.43 20.14
N ASN A 8 24.12 0.89 21.28
CA ASN A 8 23.33 -0.33 21.37
C ASN A 8 21.94 -0.05 20.76
N LYS A 9 21.79 -0.25 19.44
CA LYS A 9 20.50 -0.21 18.74
C LYS A 9 19.60 -1.28 19.38
N ARG A 10 18.66 -0.82 20.20
CA ARG A 10 17.69 -1.72 20.85
C ARG A 10 16.91 -2.47 19.77
N ALA A 11 16.81 -3.80 19.90
CA ALA A 11 16.12 -4.67 18.95
C ALA A 11 14.60 -4.44 18.88
N ALA A 12 14.01 -3.74 19.85
CA ALA A 12 12.59 -3.37 19.85
C ALA A 12 12.39 -1.96 20.42
N VAL A 13 11.53 -1.18 19.75
CA VAL A 13 11.08 0.14 20.20
C VAL A 13 10.26 -0.02 21.48
N ARG A 14 10.58 0.77 22.52
CA ARG A 14 9.80 0.84 23.78
C ARG A 14 8.91 2.07 23.76
N TYR A 15 7.66 1.91 24.18
CA TYR A 15 6.66 2.97 24.24
C TYR A 15 6.41 3.35 25.70
N PRO A 16 6.48 4.64 26.05
CA PRO A 16 6.06 5.11 27.37
C PRO A 16 4.62 4.66 27.65
N TYR A 17 4.42 3.98 28.78
CA TYR A 17 3.12 3.46 29.19
C TYR A 17 3.12 3.29 30.70
N VAL A 18 2.27 4.07 31.38
CA VAL A 18 2.18 4.08 32.83
C VAL A 18 0.92 3.37 33.26
N ALA A 19 1.08 2.28 34.01
CA ALA A 19 -0.02 1.52 34.57
C ALA A 19 0.33 0.99 35.97
N GLN A 20 -0.66 0.93 36.85
CA GLN A 20 -0.51 0.28 38.16
C GLN A 20 -0.63 -1.23 37.97
N GLY A 21 0.27 -1.97 38.62
CA GLY A 21 0.30 -3.43 38.56
C GLY A 21 0.68 -4.05 39.90
N SER A 22 0.71 -5.37 39.91
CA SER A 22 1.21 -6.17 41.01
C SER A 22 2.20 -7.21 40.49
N CYS A 23 3.19 -7.49 41.32
CA CYS A 23 4.13 -8.57 41.11
C CYS A 23 3.94 -9.62 42.20
N ARG A 24 4.11 -10.90 41.85
CA ARG A 24 4.12 -12.03 42.78
C ARG A 24 5.44 -12.80 42.69
N LYS A 25 6.11 -12.94 43.83
CA LYS A 25 7.33 -13.75 44.05
C LYS A 25 7.08 -14.65 45.24
N GLU A 26 7.22 -15.97 45.07
CA GLU A 26 7.22 -16.94 46.20
C GLU A 26 6.10 -16.67 47.23
N GLU A 27 4.87 -16.52 46.72
CA GLU A 27 3.64 -16.22 47.48
C GLU A 27 3.48 -14.81 48.06
N LYS A 28 4.49 -13.94 47.97
CA LYS A 28 4.38 -12.51 48.31
C LYS A 28 3.91 -11.69 47.12
N ASN A 29 2.87 -10.89 47.33
CA ASN A 29 2.38 -9.91 46.36
C ASN A 29 2.86 -8.51 46.77
N PHE A 30 3.35 -7.74 45.81
CA PHE A 30 3.75 -6.35 46.01
C PHE A 30 3.32 -5.49 44.82
N ALA A 31 3.14 -4.19 45.05
CA ALA A 31 2.74 -3.26 44.02
C ALA A 31 3.92 -2.91 43.10
N CYS A 32 3.63 -2.71 41.82
CA CYS A 32 4.58 -2.17 40.86
C CYS A 32 3.91 -1.15 39.95
N VAL A 33 4.71 -0.29 39.32
CA VAL A 33 4.24 0.66 38.31
C VAL A 33 4.96 0.37 37.01
N LEU A 34 4.22 0.06 35.96
CA LEU A 34 4.77 -0.05 34.62
C LEU A 34 5.17 1.36 34.15
N GLN A 35 6.32 1.47 33.50
CA GLN A 35 6.90 2.73 33.02
C GLN A 35 6.94 2.77 31.50
N ASP A 36 7.24 1.63 30.88
CA ASP A 36 7.18 1.46 29.44
C ASP A 36 6.85 0.02 29.06
N ILE A 37 6.47 -0.16 27.80
CA ILE A 37 6.12 -1.44 27.20
C ILE A 37 6.68 -1.57 25.79
N SER A 38 7.03 -2.79 25.39
CA SER A 38 7.47 -3.14 24.05
C SER A 38 6.98 -4.52 23.66
N VAL A 39 7.25 -4.93 22.42
CA VAL A 39 6.92 -6.28 21.93
C VAL A 39 7.69 -7.37 22.67
N SER A 40 8.84 -7.06 23.27
CA SER A 40 9.71 -8.05 23.94
C SER A 40 9.67 -7.98 25.47
N GLY A 41 9.07 -6.95 26.06
CA GLY A 41 8.99 -6.82 27.51
C GLY A 41 8.51 -5.46 28.01
N ILE A 42 8.49 -5.31 29.34
CA ILE A 42 8.04 -4.13 30.09
C ILE A 42 9.16 -3.58 30.97
N GLN A 43 9.04 -2.33 31.40
CA GLN A 43 9.87 -1.76 32.46
C GLN A 43 8.95 -1.47 33.62
N ILE A 44 9.36 -1.85 34.83
CA ILE A 44 8.60 -1.60 36.05
C ILE A 44 9.42 -0.83 37.07
N GLU A 45 8.71 -0.17 37.97
CA GLU A 45 9.19 0.45 39.19
C GLU A 45 8.53 -0.28 40.38
N CYS A 46 9.31 -0.71 41.37
CA CYS A 46 8.80 -1.30 42.60
C CYS A 46 9.70 -1.00 43.80
N ALA A 47 9.15 -1.13 45.02
CA ALA A 47 9.91 -0.97 46.26
C ALA A 47 10.73 -2.22 46.63
N GLU A 48 10.32 -3.40 46.14
CA GLU A 48 11.01 -4.66 46.40
C GLU A 48 12.28 -4.79 45.56
N GLU A 49 13.34 -5.32 46.16
CA GLU A 49 14.57 -5.65 45.46
C GLU A 49 14.47 -7.01 44.76
N LEU A 50 14.67 -6.99 43.44
CA LEU A 50 14.64 -8.15 42.56
C LEU A 50 16.02 -8.44 41.97
N GLU A 51 16.26 -9.73 41.72
CA GLU A 51 17.51 -10.23 41.15
C GLU A 51 17.39 -10.43 39.62
N LEU A 52 18.53 -10.36 38.92
CA LEU A 52 18.59 -10.69 37.48
C LEU A 52 18.26 -12.16 37.25
N ASP A 53 17.68 -12.46 36.10
CA ASP A 53 17.21 -13.78 35.65
C ASP A 53 16.13 -14.42 36.55
N GLN A 54 15.65 -13.68 37.56
CA GLN A 54 14.57 -14.12 38.42
C GLN A 54 13.23 -14.12 37.67
N GLN A 55 12.41 -15.16 37.91
CA GLN A 55 11.04 -15.22 37.42
C GLN A 55 10.10 -14.52 38.39
N ILE A 56 9.24 -13.66 37.85
CA ILE A 56 8.16 -13.02 38.61
C ILE A 56 6.87 -13.07 37.81
N HIS A 57 5.76 -13.26 38.50
CA HIS A 57 4.44 -13.12 37.89
C HIS A 57 4.04 -11.65 37.97
N VAL A 58 3.61 -11.06 36.86
CA VAL A 58 3.19 -9.66 36.80
C VAL A 58 1.76 -9.60 36.30
N THR A 59 0.95 -8.77 36.94
CA THR A 59 -0.44 -8.53 36.58
C THR A 59 -0.70 -7.03 36.57
N TRP A 60 -1.35 -6.53 35.52
CA TRP A 60 -1.89 -5.17 35.49
C TRP A 60 -3.20 -5.17 34.70
N GLU A 61 -3.93 -4.05 34.78
CA GLU A 61 -5.19 -3.89 34.06
C GLU A 61 -5.11 -2.67 33.16
N ASP A 62 -5.41 -2.86 31.88
CA ASP A 62 -5.58 -1.77 30.93
C ASP A 62 -7.09 -1.42 30.82
N PRO A 63 -7.48 -0.13 30.85
CA PRO A 63 -8.89 0.26 30.78
C PRO A 63 -9.63 -0.20 29.52
N LYS A 64 -8.90 -0.50 28.43
CA LYS A 64 -9.48 -0.91 27.15
C LYS A 64 -9.27 -2.39 26.86
N GLU A 65 -8.06 -2.88 27.09
CA GLU A 65 -7.68 -4.26 26.76
C GLU A 65 -7.93 -5.23 27.91
N GLY A 66 -8.28 -4.72 29.10
CA GLY A 66 -8.57 -5.51 30.28
C GLY A 66 -7.33 -6.03 30.98
N LYS A 67 -7.50 -7.10 31.75
CA LYS A 67 -6.44 -7.70 32.58
C LYS A 67 -5.35 -8.34 31.70
N ILE A 68 -4.10 -8.05 32.02
CA ILE A 68 -2.92 -8.68 31.42
C ILE A 68 -2.11 -9.31 32.54
N GLU A 69 -1.85 -10.61 32.44
CA GLU A 69 -1.06 -11.35 33.42
C GLU A 69 -0.13 -12.38 32.79
N GLY A 70 0.98 -12.66 33.46
CA GLY A 70 1.84 -13.78 33.13
C GLY A 70 3.20 -13.74 33.81
N VAL A 71 4.13 -14.57 33.35
CA VAL A 71 5.47 -14.74 33.93
C VAL A 71 6.52 -14.00 33.11
N PHE A 72 7.43 -13.33 33.82
CA PHE A 72 8.46 -12.46 33.29
C PHE A 72 9.82 -12.78 33.89
N TYR A 73 10.89 -12.54 33.12
CA TYR A 73 12.27 -12.57 33.62
C TYR A 73 12.82 -11.17 33.83
N ILE A 74 13.51 -10.93 34.93
CA ILE A 74 14.29 -9.71 35.11
C ILE A 74 15.55 -9.79 34.24
N ILE A 75 15.63 -8.98 33.19
CA ILE A 75 16.79 -8.97 32.28
C ILE A 75 17.77 -7.84 32.57
N ARG A 76 17.33 -6.85 33.36
CA ARG A 76 18.15 -5.67 33.68
C ARG A 76 17.65 -4.99 34.96
N LYS A 77 18.57 -4.61 35.84
CA LYS A 77 18.35 -3.62 36.90
C LYS A 77 18.93 -2.30 36.43
N PHE A 78 18.21 -1.20 36.60
CA PHE A 78 18.72 0.13 36.31
C PHE A 78 19.24 0.74 37.62
N GLU A 79 20.45 1.32 37.60
CA GLU A 79 21.12 1.86 38.79
C GLU A 79 20.48 3.13 39.36
N LYS A 80 19.35 3.58 38.79
CA LYS A 80 18.62 4.72 39.31
C LYS A 80 17.80 4.25 40.52
N VAL A 81 18.25 4.55 41.73
CA VAL A 81 17.39 4.50 42.92
C VAL A 81 16.89 5.92 43.10
N ASP A 82 15.59 6.14 42.92
CA ASP A 82 15.01 7.44 43.23
C ASP A 82 15.11 7.68 44.76
N GLU A 83 15.11 8.94 45.20
CA GLU A 83 15.32 9.37 46.61
C GLU A 83 14.36 8.70 47.63
N VAL A 84 13.33 8.01 47.14
CA VAL A 84 12.27 7.31 47.89
C VAL A 84 12.53 5.79 47.98
N GLY A 85 13.72 5.29 47.60
CA GLY A 85 14.09 3.88 47.75
C GLY A 85 13.39 2.93 46.77
N LYS A 86 13.01 3.42 45.59
CA LYS A 86 12.36 2.60 44.54
C LYS A 86 13.37 2.11 43.52
N HIS A 87 13.16 0.90 43.03
CA HIS A 87 14.01 0.21 42.08
C HIS A 87 13.33 0.08 40.71
N TYR A 88 14.14 0.17 39.64
CA TYR A 88 13.68 0.04 38.27
C TYR A 88 14.24 -1.21 37.60
N TYR A 89 13.35 -1.98 36.96
CA TYR A 89 13.69 -3.25 36.35
C TYR A 89 13.16 -3.34 34.92
N GLY A 90 14.00 -3.84 34.02
CA GLY A 90 13.62 -4.26 32.68
C GLY A 90 13.27 -5.74 32.69
N LEU A 91 12.06 -6.07 32.26
CA LEU A 91 11.52 -7.43 32.26
C LEU A 91 11.31 -7.91 30.84
N ARG A 92 11.51 -9.21 30.59
CA ARG A 92 11.18 -9.90 29.33
C ARG A 92 9.99 -10.83 29.54
N TYR A 93 9.07 -10.87 28.57
CA TYR A 93 7.97 -11.84 28.57
C TYR A 93 8.51 -13.27 28.51
N TYR A 94 8.18 -14.11 29.49
CA TYR A 94 8.52 -15.54 29.48
C TYR A 94 7.32 -16.39 29.08
N GLN A 95 6.24 -16.30 29.87
CA GLN A 95 5.02 -17.04 29.64
C GLN A 95 3.83 -16.10 29.76
N LEU A 96 3.29 -15.72 28.61
CA LEU A 96 1.99 -15.07 28.49
C LEU A 96 1.03 -16.06 27.83
N ASP A 97 -0.20 -16.15 28.35
CA ASP A 97 -1.26 -16.87 27.66
C ASP A 97 -1.63 -16.16 26.34
N GLN A 98 -2.45 -16.81 25.50
CA GLN A 98 -2.79 -16.25 24.20
C GLN A 98 -3.61 -14.96 24.31
N PHE A 99 -4.41 -14.80 25.36
CA PHE A 99 -5.27 -13.65 25.57
C PHE A 99 -4.44 -12.43 26.01
N ALA A 100 -3.57 -12.61 27.01
CA ALA A 100 -2.60 -11.63 27.46
C ALA A 100 -1.65 -11.19 26.33
N LYS A 101 -1.20 -12.12 25.48
CA LYS A 101 -0.42 -11.78 24.27
C LYS A 101 -1.20 -10.88 23.33
N GLN A 102 -2.47 -11.20 23.07
CA GLN A 102 -3.31 -10.39 22.20
C GLN A 102 -3.56 -9.00 22.79
N ASN A 103 -3.83 -8.91 24.09
CA ASN A 103 -4.05 -7.63 24.79
C ASN A 103 -2.79 -6.74 24.76
N VAL A 104 -1.60 -7.32 24.99
CA VAL A 104 -0.32 -6.59 24.86
C VAL A 104 -0.14 -6.07 23.44
N LEU A 105 -0.45 -6.87 22.41
CA LEU A 105 -0.34 -6.44 21.02
C LEU A 105 -1.34 -5.35 20.67
N ASN A 106 -2.60 -5.47 21.11
CA ASN A 106 -3.62 -4.45 20.91
C ASN A 106 -3.24 -3.14 21.60
N LEU A 107 -2.77 -3.21 22.84
CA LEU A 107 -2.27 -2.07 23.60
C LEU A 107 -1.13 -1.37 22.86
N LEU A 108 -0.14 -2.12 22.39
CA LEU A 108 0.97 -1.58 21.60
C LEU A 108 0.49 -0.92 20.30
N ASN A 109 -0.49 -1.52 19.62
CA ASN A 109 -1.09 -0.92 18.43
C ASN A 109 -1.86 0.37 18.77
N GLY A 110 -2.59 0.38 19.88
CA GLY A 110 -3.29 1.56 20.40
C GLY A 110 -2.34 2.70 20.73
N ILE A 111 -1.23 2.42 21.42
CA ILE A 111 -0.21 3.42 21.75
C ILE A 111 0.49 3.95 20.48
N LYS A 112 0.76 3.07 19.49
CA LYS A 112 1.27 3.51 18.18
C LYS A 112 0.29 4.46 17.48
N GLN A 113 -1.01 4.17 17.55
CA GLN A 113 -2.06 5.02 16.97
C GLN A 113 -2.25 6.33 17.74
N GLN A 114 -2.08 6.35 19.06
CA GLN A 114 -2.17 7.58 19.87
C GLN A 114 -0.95 8.51 19.69
N LYS A 115 0.23 7.97 19.38
CA LYS A 115 1.41 8.78 19.00
C LYS A 115 1.35 9.31 17.57
N GLN A 116 0.46 8.80 16.74
CA GLN A 116 0.04 9.55 15.56
C GLN A 116 -0.83 10.70 16.08
N LYS A 117 -0.20 11.84 16.39
CA LYS A 117 -0.87 13.16 16.45
C LYS A 117 -1.94 13.17 15.36
N GLU A 118 -3.11 13.75 15.63
CA GLU A 118 -4.12 14.06 14.61
C GLU A 118 -3.43 14.70 13.40
N THR A 119 -3.00 13.86 12.47
CA THR A 119 -2.28 14.27 11.30
C THR A 119 -3.36 14.87 10.42
N ALA A 120 -3.19 16.15 10.09
CA ALA A 120 -4.09 16.86 9.20
C ALA A 120 -4.44 15.95 8.03
N LYS A 121 -5.72 15.60 7.87
CA LYS A 121 -6.17 14.67 6.84
C LYS A 121 -5.62 15.15 5.49
N ILE A 122 -4.69 14.38 4.92
CA ILE A 122 -4.12 14.71 3.63
C ILE A 122 -4.97 14.11 2.51
N SER A 123 -5.31 14.93 1.51
CA SER A 123 -6.03 14.45 0.34
C SER A 123 -5.08 13.78 -0.64
N LEU A 124 -5.61 12.86 -1.44
CA LEU A 124 -4.82 12.21 -2.49
C LEU A 124 -4.38 13.22 -3.57
N ASP A 125 -5.21 14.21 -3.85
CA ASP A 125 -4.92 15.25 -4.84
C ASP A 125 -3.69 16.07 -4.44
N VAL A 126 -3.52 16.37 -3.15
CA VAL A 126 -2.32 17.04 -2.62
C VAL A 126 -1.08 16.15 -2.76
N ILE A 127 -1.21 14.83 -2.55
CA ILE A 127 -0.09 13.90 -2.74
C ILE A 127 0.33 13.85 -4.21
N TYR A 128 -0.64 13.81 -5.12
CA TYR A 128 -0.38 13.81 -6.56
C TYR A 128 0.19 15.13 -7.05
N GLU A 129 -0.27 16.26 -6.53
CA GLU A 129 0.33 17.57 -6.80
C GLU A 129 1.81 17.61 -6.39
N VAL A 130 2.16 17.06 -5.21
CA VAL A 130 3.55 16.95 -4.77
C VAL A 130 4.39 16.08 -5.71
N ILE A 131 3.83 14.96 -6.20
CA ILE A 131 4.52 14.11 -7.20
C ILE A 131 4.69 14.84 -8.53
N ASP A 132 3.71 15.65 -8.93
CA ASP A 132 3.76 16.40 -10.19
C ASP A 132 4.73 17.61 -10.11
N GLN A 133 4.86 18.24 -8.93
CA GLN A 133 5.87 19.27 -8.64
C GLN A 133 7.28 18.68 -8.50
N GLY A 134 7.39 17.47 -7.95
CA GLY A 134 8.62 16.68 -7.87
C GLY A 134 9.81 17.44 -7.27
N GLN A 135 10.80 17.75 -8.11
CA GLN A 135 12.07 18.35 -7.69
C GLN A 135 11.88 19.73 -7.05
N ASP A 136 10.95 20.56 -7.56
CA ASP A 136 10.66 21.89 -7.02
C ASP A 136 10.10 21.81 -5.59
N TYR A 137 9.24 20.82 -5.35
CA TYR A 137 8.70 20.56 -4.01
C TYR A 137 9.80 20.15 -3.04
N ILE A 138 10.68 19.24 -3.44
CA ILE A 138 11.79 18.79 -2.60
C ILE A 138 12.70 19.97 -2.27
N ALA A 139 13.13 20.75 -3.26
CA ALA A 139 14.00 21.90 -3.06
C ALA A 139 13.41 22.94 -2.09
N ALA A 140 12.10 23.22 -2.20
CA ALA A 140 11.43 24.19 -1.33
C ALA A 140 11.30 23.73 0.14
N ASN A 141 11.30 22.42 0.39
CA ASN A 141 10.85 21.84 1.66
C ASN A 141 11.90 20.99 2.40
N ILE A 142 13.05 20.69 1.79
CA ILE A 142 14.07 19.78 2.33
C ILE A 142 14.67 20.20 3.69
N ASN A 143 14.63 21.51 3.99
CA ASN A 143 15.11 22.09 5.25
C ASN A 143 13.99 22.55 6.19
N LYS A 144 12.73 22.26 5.86
CA LYS A 144 11.54 22.73 6.59
C LYS A 144 10.56 21.59 6.87
N THR A 145 11.07 20.42 7.26
CA THR A 145 10.23 19.21 7.42
C THR A 145 9.32 19.25 8.63
N GLU A 146 9.60 20.13 9.61
CA GLU A 146 8.84 20.28 10.87
C GLU A 146 7.39 20.71 10.65
N ASP A 147 7.13 21.52 9.62
CA ASP A 147 5.80 22.05 9.27
C ASP A 147 5.04 21.17 8.27
N LEU A 148 5.68 20.10 7.76
CA LEU A 148 5.11 19.27 6.72
C LEU A 148 4.26 18.13 7.29
N HIS A 149 3.27 17.71 6.50
CA HIS A 149 2.54 16.49 6.80
C HIS A 149 3.51 15.28 6.84
N PRO A 150 3.41 14.35 7.80
CA PRO A 150 4.35 13.23 7.94
C PRO A 150 4.47 12.32 6.72
N PHE A 151 3.45 12.31 5.86
CA PHE A 151 3.48 11.61 4.57
C PHE A 151 4.61 12.12 3.65
N PHE A 152 4.96 13.41 3.74
CA PHE A 152 6.05 14.04 3.00
C PHE A 152 7.30 14.27 3.84
N ALA A 153 7.13 14.61 5.12
CA ALA A 153 8.25 14.87 6.03
C ALA A 153 9.16 13.64 6.19
N LYS A 154 8.58 12.45 6.47
CA LYS A 154 9.37 11.22 6.71
C LYS A 154 10.28 10.86 5.51
N PRO A 155 9.79 10.82 4.26
CA PRO A 155 10.67 10.57 3.12
C PRO A 155 11.77 11.61 2.95
N LEU A 156 11.50 12.91 3.16
CA LEU A 156 12.50 13.98 3.09
C LEU A 156 13.56 13.88 4.19
N GLU A 157 13.14 13.52 5.41
CA GLU A 157 14.04 13.29 6.55
C GLU A 157 14.96 12.09 6.32
N SER A 158 14.51 11.09 5.56
CA SER A 158 15.28 9.89 5.22
C SER A 158 16.33 10.09 4.11
N LEU A 159 16.40 11.28 3.51
CA LEU A 159 17.44 11.62 2.55
C LEU A 159 18.78 11.81 3.26
N GLN A 160 19.85 11.30 2.65
CA GLN A 160 21.22 11.47 3.11
C GLN A 160 21.66 12.94 2.98
N ALA A 161 22.64 13.35 3.78
CA ALA A 161 23.14 14.73 3.73
C ALA A 161 23.64 15.14 2.34
N SER A 162 24.34 14.25 1.64
CA SER A 162 24.78 14.43 0.24
C SER A 162 23.60 14.60 -0.72
N GLU A 163 22.54 13.81 -0.57
CA GLU A 163 21.32 13.93 -1.40
C GLU A 163 20.61 15.27 -1.16
N LYS A 164 20.60 15.77 0.08
CA LYS A 164 19.97 17.07 0.39
C LYS A 164 20.70 18.25 -0.26
N GLN A 165 22.02 18.16 -0.39
CA GLN A 165 22.84 19.20 -1.01
C GLN A 165 22.55 19.36 -2.51
N LEU A 166 22.12 18.30 -3.20
CA LEU A 166 21.77 18.33 -4.63
C LEU A 166 20.67 19.34 -4.96
N PHE A 167 19.79 19.64 -3.99
CA PHE A 167 18.67 20.57 -4.16
C PHE A 167 18.97 21.98 -3.63
N GLN A 168 20.20 22.23 -3.19
CA GLN A 168 20.64 23.49 -2.58
C GLN A 168 21.76 24.20 -3.37
N GLY A 169 22.30 23.53 -4.39
CA GLY A 169 23.48 23.99 -5.15
C GLY A 169 23.15 24.70 -6.47
N GLU A 170 24.22 25.19 -7.12
CA GLU A 170 24.16 25.69 -8.50
C GLU A 170 23.83 24.57 -9.49
N PHE A 171 23.32 24.97 -10.66
CA PHE A 171 22.99 24.05 -11.75
C PHE A 171 24.25 23.35 -12.26
N ASP A 172 24.36 22.05 -11.99
CA ASP A 172 25.44 21.15 -12.42
C ASP A 172 24.80 19.93 -13.10
N PRO A 173 25.24 19.51 -14.31
CA PRO A 173 24.82 18.27 -14.96
C PRO A 173 24.82 17.03 -14.05
N TYR A 174 25.78 16.91 -13.12
CA TYR A 174 25.78 15.83 -12.14
C TYR A 174 24.59 15.93 -11.18
N ASN A 175 24.35 17.12 -10.62
CA ASN A 175 23.26 17.37 -9.68
C ASN A 175 21.88 17.23 -10.35
N GLU A 176 21.76 17.56 -11.64
CA GLU A 176 20.52 17.34 -12.40
C GLU A 176 20.16 15.86 -12.46
N VAL A 177 21.12 15.00 -12.83
CA VAL A 177 20.87 13.56 -12.96
C VAL A 177 20.65 12.92 -11.59
N VAL A 178 21.54 13.16 -10.62
CA VAL A 178 21.42 12.53 -9.29
C VAL A 178 20.23 13.10 -8.51
N GLY A 179 19.96 14.40 -8.61
CA GLY A 179 18.76 15.01 -8.05
C GLY A 179 17.48 14.44 -8.68
N GLY A 180 17.51 14.15 -9.99
CA GLY A 180 16.46 13.40 -10.68
C GLY A 180 16.25 12.00 -10.11
N LEU A 181 17.32 11.24 -9.89
CA LEU A 181 17.25 9.89 -9.30
C LEU A 181 16.63 9.92 -7.89
N VAL A 182 17.07 10.86 -7.05
CA VAL A 182 16.55 11.05 -5.69
C VAL A 182 15.08 11.47 -5.71
N THR A 183 14.69 12.35 -6.63
CA THR A 183 13.29 12.77 -6.82
C THR A 183 12.39 11.59 -7.17
N HIS A 184 12.82 10.73 -8.09
CA HIS A 184 12.05 9.54 -8.46
C HIS A 184 12.00 8.50 -7.34
N TYR A 185 13.07 8.38 -6.54
CA TYR A 185 13.05 7.56 -5.32
C TYR A 185 12.01 8.08 -4.32
N PHE A 186 11.96 9.39 -4.10
CA PHE A 186 10.94 10.03 -3.27
C PHE A 186 9.52 9.74 -3.81
N HIS A 187 9.30 9.85 -5.13
CA HIS A 187 8.03 9.48 -5.75
C HIS A 187 7.67 8.01 -5.51
N CYS A 188 8.61 7.08 -5.65
CA CYS A 188 8.37 5.66 -5.36
C CYS A 188 7.88 5.44 -3.93
N VAL A 189 8.50 6.11 -2.95
CA VAL A 189 8.09 5.99 -1.53
C VAL A 189 6.68 6.53 -1.32
N LEU A 190 6.34 7.70 -1.90
CA LEU A 190 5.00 8.27 -1.80
C LEU A 190 3.95 7.38 -2.47
N LEU A 191 4.18 6.97 -3.72
CA LEU A 191 3.25 6.15 -4.50
C LEU A 191 3.02 4.77 -3.88
N LYS A 192 4.06 4.14 -3.32
CA LYS A 192 3.93 2.90 -2.53
C LYS A 192 2.94 3.08 -1.38
N ASN A 193 3.01 4.22 -0.67
CA ASN A 193 2.14 4.53 0.46
C ASN A 193 0.74 4.98 0.03
N VAL A 194 0.56 5.43 -1.22
CA VAL A 194 -0.75 5.77 -1.80
C VAL A 194 -1.58 4.52 -2.10
N VAL A 195 -0.96 3.39 -2.46
CA VAL A 195 -1.67 2.18 -2.92
C VAL A 195 -2.88 1.78 -2.04
N PRO A 196 -2.77 1.71 -0.69
CA PRO A 196 -3.91 1.36 0.15
C PRO A 196 -5.07 2.36 0.07
N PHE A 197 -4.78 3.65 -0.12
CA PHE A 197 -5.79 4.71 -0.24
C PHE A 197 -6.47 4.71 -1.61
N ALA A 198 -5.72 4.38 -2.66
CA ALA A 198 -6.28 4.23 -4.01
C ALA A 198 -7.23 3.02 -4.09
N LEU A 199 -6.89 1.92 -3.41
CA LEU A 199 -7.71 0.70 -3.37
C LEU A 199 -9.08 0.89 -2.70
N GLN A 200 -9.20 1.83 -1.76
CA GLN A 200 -10.50 2.15 -1.15
C GLN A 200 -11.49 2.79 -2.13
N LYS A 201 -11.01 3.35 -3.25
CA LYS A 201 -11.85 3.97 -4.28
C LYS A 201 -11.28 3.68 -5.67
N THR A 202 -11.83 2.68 -6.33
CA THR A 202 -11.41 2.17 -7.65
C THR A 202 -11.21 3.27 -8.71
N LYS A 203 -11.99 4.36 -8.66
CA LYS A 203 -11.85 5.54 -9.55
C LYS A 203 -10.48 6.23 -9.48
N ARG A 204 -9.68 6.00 -8.44
CA ARG A 204 -8.36 6.64 -8.22
C ARG A 204 -7.18 5.79 -8.73
N ILE A 205 -7.46 4.56 -9.16
CA ILE A 205 -6.45 3.63 -9.68
C ILE A 205 -5.84 4.10 -11.02
N PRO A 206 -6.59 4.68 -11.98
CA PRO A 206 -6.00 5.22 -13.21
C PRO A 206 -4.89 6.24 -12.93
N ASP A 207 -5.16 7.23 -12.07
CA ASP A 207 -4.20 8.29 -11.71
C ASP A 207 -2.96 7.77 -10.99
N LEU A 208 -3.13 6.70 -10.19
CA LEU A 208 -2.03 5.99 -9.54
C LEU A 208 -1.14 5.32 -10.60
N PHE A 209 -1.76 4.58 -11.53
CA PHE A 209 -1.02 3.85 -12.56
C PHE A 209 -0.27 4.78 -13.49
N GLU A 210 -0.85 5.92 -13.88
CA GLU A 210 -0.16 6.91 -14.72
C GLU A 210 1.11 7.44 -14.06
N ARG A 211 1.06 7.74 -12.76
CA ARG A 211 2.24 8.22 -12.03
C ARG A 211 3.27 7.12 -11.78
N VAL A 212 2.83 5.89 -11.51
CA VAL A 212 3.74 4.73 -11.39
C VAL A 212 4.46 4.47 -12.71
N ILE A 213 3.73 4.45 -13.83
CA ILE A 213 4.30 4.25 -15.17
C ILE A 213 5.26 5.40 -15.51
N ARG A 214 4.87 6.65 -15.27
CA ARG A 214 5.74 7.81 -15.48
C ARG A 214 7.06 7.65 -14.72
N VAL A 215 7.03 7.22 -13.45
CA VAL A 215 8.25 6.98 -12.66
C VAL A 215 9.11 5.86 -13.26
N ILE A 216 8.50 4.77 -13.73
CA ILE A 216 9.23 3.67 -14.41
C ILE A 216 9.93 4.21 -15.67
N GLU A 217 9.21 4.91 -16.53
CA GLU A 217 9.73 5.40 -17.83
C GLU A 217 10.81 6.46 -17.65
N THR A 218 10.53 7.52 -16.87
CA THR A 218 11.48 8.64 -16.67
C THR A 218 12.72 8.24 -15.89
N SER A 219 12.64 7.26 -14.99
CA SER A 219 13.82 6.74 -14.30
C SER A 219 14.81 6.07 -15.26
N LYS A 220 14.31 5.43 -16.32
CA LYS A 220 15.16 4.78 -17.33
C LYS A 220 15.93 5.82 -18.15
N GLU A 221 15.28 6.92 -18.52
CA GLU A 221 15.93 8.04 -19.21
C GLU A 221 17.04 8.68 -18.38
N LEU A 222 16.92 8.66 -17.05
CA LEU A 222 17.97 9.13 -16.15
C LEU A 222 19.12 8.13 -16.02
N GLU A 223 18.81 6.83 -15.95
CA GLU A 223 19.80 5.74 -15.93
C GLU A 223 20.62 5.71 -17.24
N ASP A 224 20.00 5.99 -18.39
CA ASP A 224 20.67 6.07 -19.70
C ASP A 224 21.69 7.23 -19.80
N LYS A 225 21.67 8.20 -18.87
CA LYS A 225 22.65 9.30 -18.78
C LYS A 225 23.92 8.92 -18.01
N GLU A 226 24.06 7.68 -17.53
CA GLU A 226 25.21 7.23 -16.73
C GLU A 226 26.57 7.57 -17.35
N GLU A 227 26.76 7.25 -18.63
CA GLU A 227 28.03 7.48 -19.32
C GLU A 227 28.40 8.97 -19.34
N ALA A 228 27.42 9.84 -19.61
CA ALA A 228 27.62 11.29 -19.61
C ALA A 228 27.96 11.83 -18.21
N VAL A 229 27.35 11.28 -17.16
CA VAL A 229 27.68 11.62 -15.76
C VAL A 229 29.11 11.18 -15.43
N PHE A 230 29.51 9.97 -15.82
CA PHE A 230 30.84 9.44 -15.53
C PHE A 230 31.94 10.17 -16.30
N ASP A 231 31.67 10.60 -17.52
CA ASP A 231 32.56 11.46 -18.28
C ASP A 231 32.68 12.85 -17.65
N TYR A 232 31.60 13.42 -17.13
CA TYR A 232 31.60 14.73 -16.48
C TYR A 232 32.39 14.75 -15.16
N VAL A 233 32.36 13.66 -14.37
CA VAL A 233 33.09 13.59 -13.10
C VAL A 233 34.55 13.18 -13.27
N LYS A 234 34.94 12.72 -14.46
CA LYS A 234 36.29 12.24 -14.75
C LYS A 234 37.33 13.34 -14.55
N GLY A 235 38.34 13.06 -13.73
CA GLY A 235 39.42 14.02 -13.43
C GLY A 235 39.05 15.08 -12.39
N LYS A 236 37.86 15.04 -11.79
CA LYS A 236 37.54 15.85 -10.60
C LYS A 236 38.24 15.26 -9.37
N GLU A 237 38.65 16.12 -8.44
CA GLU A 237 39.35 15.72 -7.21
C GLU A 237 38.54 14.71 -6.36
N ASN A 238 37.20 14.80 -6.42
CA ASN A 238 36.25 13.95 -5.72
C ASN A 238 35.56 12.90 -6.63
N GLU A 239 36.16 12.52 -7.76
CA GLU A 239 35.57 11.60 -8.75
C GLU A 239 35.01 10.30 -8.12
N ASN A 240 35.80 9.64 -7.26
CA ASN A 240 35.40 8.37 -6.64
C ASN A 240 34.17 8.53 -5.74
N ASP A 241 34.08 9.62 -4.98
CA ASP A 241 32.94 9.89 -4.11
C ASP A 241 31.69 10.21 -4.93
N LEU A 242 31.81 10.97 -6.01
CA LEU A 242 30.69 11.28 -6.91
C LEU A 242 30.17 10.03 -7.62
N LYS A 243 31.06 9.13 -8.06
CA LYS A 243 30.66 7.83 -8.62
C LYS A 243 29.95 6.95 -7.58
N MET A 244 30.46 6.92 -6.35
CA MET A 244 29.83 6.18 -5.26
C MET A 244 28.45 6.72 -4.93
N GLN A 245 28.27 8.04 -4.86
CA GLN A 245 26.98 8.69 -4.62
C GLN A 245 25.97 8.41 -5.75
N TYR A 246 26.42 8.44 -7.01
CA TYR A 246 25.60 8.06 -8.15
C TYR A 246 25.11 6.60 -8.00
N ASN A 247 26.03 5.67 -7.75
CA ASN A 247 25.71 4.24 -7.55
C ASN A 247 24.78 4.00 -6.34
N GLN A 248 24.94 4.75 -5.26
CA GLN A 248 24.04 4.66 -4.11
C GLN A 248 22.63 5.15 -4.48
N SER A 249 22.53 6.24 -5.23
CA SER A 249 21.26 6.82 -5.67
C SER A 249 20.52 5.92 -6.65
N THR A 250 21.22 5.35 -7.65
CA THR A 250 20.65 4.38 -8.59
C THR A 250 20.17 3.11 -7.88
N ASN A 251 20.95 2.58 -6.94
CA ASN A 251 20.53 1.43 -6.12
C ASN A 251 19.28 1.74 -5.28
N ARG A 252 19.23 2.90 -4.62
CA ARG A 252 18.05 3.31 -3.85
C ARG A 252 16.82 3.45 -4.73
N LEU A 253 16.96 4.08 -5.90
CA LEU A 253 15.88 4.21 -6.88
C LEU A 253 15.42 2.84 -7.36
N PHE A 254 16.35 1.95 -7.74
CA PHE A 254 16.06 0.58 -8.16
C PHE A 254 15.19 -0.14 -7.13
N TYR A 255 15.60 -0.18 -5.86
CA TYR A 255 14.80 -0.84 -4.84
C TYR A 255 13.50 -0.10 -4.48
N GLY A 256 13.49 1.23 -4.59
CA GLY A 256 12.29 2.04 -4.47
C GLY A 256 11.23 1.66 -5.51
N LYS A 257 11.66 1.54 -6.78
CA LYS A 257 10.82 1.07 -7.89
C LYS A 257 10.27 -0.31 -7.60
N GLN A 258 11.13 -1.27 -7.22
CA GLN A 258 10.70 -2.64 -6.92
C GLN A 258 9.67 -2.68 -5.78
N ALA A 259 9.89 -1.96 -4.68
CA ALA A 259 8.96 -1.92 -3.56
C ALA A 259 7.60 -1.26 -3.91
N MET A 260 7.62 -0.23 -4.76
CA MET A 260 6.41 0.41 -5.27
C MET A 260 5.64 -0.53 -6.20
N MET A 261 6.31 -1.12 -7.19
CA MET A 261 5.71 -2.03 -8.16
C MET A 261 5.19 -3.30 -7.49
N GLU A 262 5.94 -3.90 -6.57
CA GLU A 262 5.49 -5.03 -5.74
C GLU A 262 4.17 -4.70 -5.05
N LYS A 263 4.10 -3.53 -4.40
CA LYS A 263 2.91 -3.12 -3.65
C LYS A 263 1.72 -2.95 -4.58
N VAL A 264 1.90 -2.38 -5.76
CA VAL A 264 0.85 -2.25 -6.78
C VAL A 264 0.41 -3.63 -7.27
N VAL A 265 1.33 -4.46 -7.74
CA VAL A 265 1.04 -5.78 -8.34
C VAL A 265 0.38 -6.73 -7.34
N LYS A 266 0.90 -6.82 -6.11
CA LYS A 266 0.37 -7.74 -5.09
C LYS A 266 -0.96 -7.28 -4.50
N SER A 267 -1.26 -5.98 -4.51
CA SER A 267 -2.49 -5.45 -3.89
C SER A 267 -3.65 -5.31 -4.87
N MET A 268 -3.41 -5.44 -6.18
CA MET A 268 -4.42 -5.27 -7.23
C MET A 268 -4.83 -6.64 -7.80
N VAL A 269 -6.13 -6.94 -7.79
CA VAL A 269 -6.67 -8.15 -8.44
C VAL A 269 -7.01 -7.81 -9.89
N GLN A 270 -6.27 -8.39 -10.83
CA GLN A 270 -6.37 -8.06 -12.26
C GLN A 270 -7.80 -8.16 -12.81
N ASP A 271 -8.54 -9.22 -12.43
CA ASP A 271 -9.91 -9.46 -12.90
C ASP A 271 -10.95 -8.43 -12.42
N GLN A 272 -10.59 -7.55 -11.47
CA GLN A 272 -11.46 -6.50 -10.94
C GLN A 272 -11.20 -5.13 -11.60
N LEU A 273 -10.21 -5.05 -12.47
CA LEU A 273 -9.83 -3.82 -13.16
C LEU A 273 -10.45 -3.76 -14.57
N ALA A 274 -10.72 -2.55 -15.05
CA ALA A 274 -11.09 -2.33 -16.44
C ALA A 274 -9.94 -2.76 -17.38
N PRO A 275 -10.19 -3.21 -18.62
CA PRO A 275 -9.17 -3.75 -19.52
C PRO A 275 -7.94 -2.85 -19.69
N GLU A 276 -8.15 -1.54 -19.84
CA GLU A 276 -7.07 -0.55 -19.96
C GLU A 276 -6.19 -0.47 -18.70
N LEU A 277 -6.77 -0.71 -17.53
CA LEU A 277 -6.04 -0.77 -16.27
C LEU A 277 -5.36 -2.13 -16.07
N GLN A 278 -5.92 -3.21 -16.62
CA GLN A 278 -5.24 -4.50 -16.64
C GLN A 278 -3.97 -4.46 -17.48
N GLU A 279 -4.00 -3.79 -18.65
CA GLU A 279 -2.80 -3.57 -19.47
C GLU A 279 -1.75 -2.76 -18.74
N LYS A 280 -2.14 -1.66 -18.09
CA LYS A 280 -1.24 -0.86 -17.25
C LYS A 280 -0.66 -1.68 -16.08
N LEU A 281 -1.48 -2.49 -15.40
CA LEU A 281 -1.00 -3.37 -14.33
C LEU A 281 -0.03 -4.43 -14.86
N LYS A 282 -0.31 -5.00 -16.04
CA LYS A 282 0.58 -5.97 -16.70
C LYS A 282 1.91 -5.33 -17.07
N TYR A 283 1.90 -4.12 -17.62
CA TYR A 283 3.12 -3.36 -17.90
C TYR A 283 3.95 -3.16 -16.62
N ILE A 284 3.32 -2.74 -15.52
CA ILE A 284 4.01 -2.59 -14.22
C ILE A 284 4.57 -3.94 -13.74
N ALA A 285 3.81 -5.03 -13.88
CA ALA A 285 4.25 -6.36 -13.49
C ALA A 285 5.42 -6.88 -14.34
N GLU A 286 5.45 -6.58 -15.64
CA GLU A 286 6.55 -6.95 -16.55
C GLU A 286 7.87 -6.26 -16.18
N HIS A 287 7.80 -5.07 -15.56
CA HIS A 287 8.98 -4.32 -15.08
C HIS A 287 9.35 -4.63 -13.63
N TYR A 288 8.52 -5.41 -12.93
CA TYR A 288 8.77 -5.86 -11.57
C TYR A 288 9.60 -7.16 -11.58
N ASP A 289 10.77 -7.12 -10.95
CA ASP A 289 11.65 -8.28 -10.85
C ASP A 289 11.34 -9.06 -9.57
N HIS A 290 10.55 -10.11 -9.75
CA HIS A 290 10.15 -11.05 -8.70
C HIS A 290 11.32 -11.74 -7.97
N THR A 291 12.54 -11.71 -8.51
CA THR A 291 13.72 -12.33 -7.86
C THR A 291 14.25 -11.51 -6.69
N ILE A 292 13.86 -10.24 -6.59
CA ILE A 292 14.32 -9.27 -5.57
C ILE A 292 13.51 -9.37 -4.27
N GLU A 293 12.40 -10.13 -4.27
CA GLU A 293 11.57 -10.43 -3.09
C GLU A 293 12.37 -11.05 -1.92
N LEU A 294 13.60 -11.50 -2.16
CA LEU A 294 14.45 -12.22 -1.22
C LEU A 294 15.73 -11.47 -0.79
N THR A 295 16.07 -10.31 -1.37
CA THR A 295 17.40 -9.70 -1.18
C THR A 295 17.46 -8.35 -0.47
N ASN A 296 16.33 -7.77 -0.03
CA ASN A 296 16.37 -6.45 0.63
C ASN A 296 15.61 -6.34 1.96
N PRO A 297 16.28 -6.51 3.11
CA PRO A 297 15.66 -6.42 4.43
C PRO A 297 15.43 -5.00 4.97
N ASN A 298 15.87 -3.91 4.30
CA ASN A 298 15.99 -2.60 4.98
C ASN A 298 15.40 -1.36 4.28
N ILE A 299 14.52 -1.50 3.28
CA ILE A 299 13.79 -0.33 2.74
C ILE A 299 12.33 -0.38 3.23
N GLY A 300 12.14 0.13 4.45
CA GLY A 300 10.85 0.56 4.98
C GLY A 300 9.85 -0.57 5.28
N ILE A 301 10.24 -1.52 6.16
CA ILE A 301 9.33 -2.51 6.79
C ILE A 301 8.72 -1.95 8.10
N GLU A 302 8.90 -0.68 8.41
CA GLU A 302 8.10 0.00 9.43
C GLU A 302 6.99 0.83 8.77
N ASP A 303 5.93 0.15 8.31
CA ASP A 303 4.53 0.44 8.71
C ASP A 303 3.47 -0.22 7.77
N ILE A 304 2.38 -0.64 8.43
CA ILE A 304 1.00 -0.92 7.93
C ILE A 304 0.65 -2.35 7.44
N HIS A 305 0.42 -3.20 8.46
CA HIS A 305 -0.62 -4.23 8.67
C HIS A 305 -0.76 -5.51 7.83
N THR A 306 -0.79 -6.64 8.58
CA THR A 306 -1.57 -7.90 8.44
C THR A 306 -1.48 -8.61 7.08
N VAL A 307 -0.99 -9.85 6.97
CA VAL A 307 -1.76 -11.09 7.16
C VAL A 307 -0.82 -12.27 7.47
N SER A 308 -1.18 -13.06 8.49
CA SER A 308 -0.87 -14.49 8.72
C SER A 308 0.35 -15.11 8.01
N LYS A 309 1.45 -15.33 8.76
CA LYS A 309 2.50 -16.28 8.37
C LYS A 309 1.97 -17.72 8.45
N LYS A 310 1.48 -18.26 7.34
CA LYS A 310 1.67 -19.70 7.06
C LYS A 310 3.03 -19.85 6.35
N PRO A 311 3.92 -20.75 6.80
CA PRO A 311 5.17 -20.99 6.09
C PRO A 311 4.89 -21.66 4.73
N PRO A 312 5.52 -21.22 3.62
CA PRO A 312 5.41 -21.92 2.36
C PRO A 312 6.18 -23.25 2.43
N LYS A 313 5.51 -24.32 1.99
CA LYS A 313 6.13 -25.63 1.76
C LYS A 313 7.24 -25.50 0.71
N LYS A 314 8.43 -26.04 1.02
CA LYS A 314 9.56 -26.18 0.08
C LYS A 314 9.11 -26.87 -1.22
N LYS A 315 9.45 -26.28 -2.37
CA LYS A 315 9.54 -26.98 -3.66
C LYS A 315 10.94 -26.78 -4.27
N PRO A 316 11.43 -27.75 -5.06
CA PRO A 316 12.85 -27.91 -5.41
C PRO A 316 13.29 -26.99 -6.57
N PRO A 317 14.61 -26.79 -6.78
CA PRO A 317 15.13 -25.80 -7.71
C PRO A 317 14.98 -26.27 -9.15
N LYS A 318 14.69 -25.35 -10.08
CA LYS A 318 14.87 -25.62 -11.52
C LYS A 318 15.28 -24.38 -12.32
N LYS A 319 16.52 -24.50 -12.81
CA LYS A 319 17.16 -24.03 -14.05
C LYS A 319 17.05 -22.56 -14.45
N GLU A 320 18.23 -21.95 -14.51
CA GLU A 320 18.58 -20.75 -15.27
C GLU A 320 18.13 -20.84 -16.73
N SER A 321 17.45 -19.81 -17.22
CA SER A 321 17.21 -19.58 -18.65
C SER A 321 17.80 -18.23 -19.05
N LYS A 322 18.68 -18.30 -20.06
CA LYS A 322 19.45 -17.23 -20.66
C LYS A 322 18.57 -16.14 -21.29
N TYR A 323 19.06 -14.91 -21.19
CA TYR A 323 18.61 -13.69 -21.85
C TYR A 323 18.46 -13.87 -23.36
N ASN A 324 17.37 -13.37 -23.96
CA ASN A 324 17.28 -13.16 -25.41
C ASN A 324 16.66 -11.78 -25.67
N LYS A 325 17.51 -10.88 -26.16
CA LYS A 325 17.22 -9.50 -26.56
C LYS A 325 16.61 -9.54 -27.98
N LYS A 326 15.41 -8.99 -28.18
CA LYS A 326 14.92 -8.59 -29.51
C LYS A 326 14.09 -7.32 -29.42
N GLU A 327 14.38 -6.44 -30.37
CA GLU A 327 13.90 -5.08 -30.58
C GLU A 327 12.40 -5.02 -30.92
N SER A 328 11.77 -3.88 -30.64
CA SER A 328 10.63 -3.38 -31.43
C SER A 328 10.58 -1.85 -31.41
N GLU A 329 10.75 -1.27 -32.59
CA GLU A 329 10.55 0.14 -32.92
C GLU A 329 9.07 0.50 -32.87
N PHE A 330 8.69 1.62 -32.24
CA PHE A 330 7.45 2.32 -32.58
C PHE A 330 7.63 3.84 -32.50
N TYR A 331 7.24 4.49 -33.60
CA TYR A 331 7.26 5.92 -33.88
C TYR A 331 6.11 6.65 -33.16
N VAL A 332 6.40 7.76 -32.48
CA VAL A 332 5.39 8.66 -31.90
C VAL A 332 5.40 9.98 -32.69
N PRO A 333 4.27 10.46 -33.25
CA PRO A 333 4.23 11.71 -33.99
C PRO A 333 4.32 12.91 -33.04
N SER A 334 5.19 13.86 -33.37
CA SER A 334 5.31 15.14 -32.66
C SER A 334 4.07 16.00 -32.88
N LEU A 335 3.31 16.31 -31.82
CA LEU A 335 2.27 17.33 -31.89
C LEU A 335 2.88 18.71 -31.59
N GLU A 336 2.80 19.58 -32.58
CA GLU A 336 3.22 20.97 -32.55
C GLU A 336 2.56 21.78 -31.42
N LYS A 337 3.38 22.61 -30.78
CA LYS A 337 2.95 23.64 -29.82
C LYS A 337 2.07 24.68 -30.51
N LYS A 338 0.83 24.87 -30.03
CA LYS A 338 0.08 26.13 -30.24
C LYS A 338 -0.31 26.77 -28.91
N LYS A 339 0.16 28.01 -28.75
CA LYS A 339 -0.09 28.92 -27.62
C LYS A 339 -1.53 29.42 -27.61
N GLY A 340 -2.05 29.66 -26.40
CA GLY A 340 -2.70 30.93 -26.07
C GLY A 340 -4.25 30.99 -26.06
N ARG A 341 -4.79 31.15 -24.84
CA ARG A 341 -6.03 31.89 -24.47
C ARG A 341 -7.37 31.39 -25.05
N GLY A 342 -7.95 30.37 -24.41
CA GLY A 342 -9.37 29.98 -24.60
C GLY A 342 -9.95 28.97 -23.60
N LYS A 343 -9.26 28.66 -22.50
CA LYS A 343 -9.55 27.46 -21.68
C LYS A 343 -10.78 27.52 -20.76
N PHE A 344 -11.36 28.68 -20.48
CA PHE A 344 -12.44 28.76 -19.48
C PHE A 344 -13.83 28.46 -20.02
N TYR A 345 -14.11 28.71 -21.31
CA TYR A 345 -15.40 28.33 -21.92
C TYR A 345 -15.45 26.85 -22.33
N LEU A 346 -14.29 26.25 -22.62
CA LEU A 346 -14.21 24.83 -23.01
C LEU A 346 -14.47 23.89 -21.83
N LEU A 347 -14.00 24.25 -20.63
CA LEU A 347 -14.14 23.42 -19.42
C LEU A 347 -15.61 23.29 -18.98
N GLY A 348 -16.39 24.37 -19.08
CA GLY A 348 -17.82 24.36 -18.76
C GLY A 348 -18.64 23.52 -19.73
N LEU A 349 -18.31 23.58 -21.03
CA LEU A 349 -18.94 22.75 -22.06
C LEU A 349 -18.61 21.25 -21.87
N LEU A 350 -17.37 20.95 -21.47
CA LEU A 350 -16.89 19.58 -21.27
C LEU A 350 -17.53 18.92 -20.04
N LEU A 351 -17.74 19.66 -18.96
CA LEU A 351 -18.46 19.17 -17.76
C LEU A 351 -19.94 18.88 -18.05
N LEU A 352 -20.60 19.69 -18.89
CA LEU A 352 -21.96 19.43 -19.35
C LEU A 352 -22.05 18.18 -20.24
N LEU A 353 -21.06 17.96 -21.12
CA LEU A 353 -21.00 16.78 -21.98
C LEU A 353 -20.67 15.49 -21.21
N VAL A 354 -19.77 15.53 -20.23
CA VAL A 354 -19.43 14.37 -19.38
C VAL A 354 -20.59 14.02 -18.45
N GLY A 355 -21.24 15.01 -17.83
CA GLY A 355 -22.44 14.80 -17.02
C GLY A 355 -23.62 14.26 -17.86
N GLY A 356 -23.80 14.80 -19.06
CA GLY A 356 -24.80 14.32 -20.02
C GLY A 356 -24.54 12.90 -20.53
N GLY A 357 -23.28 12.55 -20.79
CA GLY A 357 -22.88 11.22 -21.26
C GLY A 357 -23.12 10.11 -20.24
N TYR A 358 -22.76 10.32 -18.97
CA TYR A 358 -23.05 9.37 -17.89
C TYR A 358 -24.56 9.23 -17.64
N GLY A 359 -25.30 10.34 -17.67
CA GLY A 359 -26.76 10.33 -17.56
C GLY A 359 -27.43 9.56 -18.70
N TYR A 360 -26.95 9.75 -19.93
CA TYR A 360 -27.45 9.10 -21.13
C TYR A 360 -27.18 7.58 -21.12
N GLN A 361 -25.99 7.14 -20.72
CA GLN A 361 -25.67 5.70 -20.60
C GLN A 361 -26.53 5.02 -19.53
N TYR A 362 -26.75 5.67 -18.38
CA TYR A 362 -27.64 5.13 -17.34
C TYR A 362 -29.08 5.04 -17.83
N TYR A 363 -29.55 6.06 -18.57
CA TYR A 363 -30.86 6.07 -19.20
C TYR A 363 -31.02 4.98 -20.26
N GLU A 364 -30.02 4.77 -21.14
CA GLU A 364 -30.04 3.69 -22.12
C GLU A 364 -30.08 2.31 -21.47
N GLN A 365 -29.32 2.09 -20.39
CA GLN A 365 -29.35 0.82 -19.64
C GLN A 365 -30.71 0.57 -18.98
N GLN A 366 -31.36 1.61 -18.46
CA GLN A 366 -32.73 1.52 -17.94
C GLN A 366 -33.74 1.19 -19.04
N GLN A 367 -33.66 1.88 -20.18
CA GLN A 367 -34.54 1.61 -21.33
C GLN A 367 -34.34 0.20 -21.89
N GLN A 368 -33.11 -0.29 -21.97
CA GLN A 368 -32.82 -1.67 -22.37
C GLN A 368 -33.41 -2.68 -21.38
N SER A 369 -33.29 -2.43 -20.08
CA SER A 369 -33.87 -3.30 -19.05
C SER A 369 -35.39 -3.36 -19.15
N ILE A 370 -36.06 -2.21 -19.36
CA ILE A 370 -37.51 -2.13 -19.58
C ILE A 370 -37.92 -2.87 -20.86
N LYS A 371 -37.16 -2.69 -21.94
CA LYS A 371 -37.39 -3.38 -23.21
C LYS A 371 -37.30 -4.90 -23.05
N TYR A 372 -36.22 -5.40 -22.46
CA TYR A 372 -36.04 -6.85 -22.25
C TYR A 372 -37.08 -7.42 -21.28
N GLN A 373 -37.50 -6.67 -20.26
CA GLN A 373 -38.60 -7.05 -19.38
C GLN A 373 -39.93 -7.21 -20.15
N ALA A 374 -40.19 -6.34 -21.13
CA ALA A 374 -41.39 -6.39 -21.94
C ALA A 374 -41.36 -7.49 -23.01
N GLU A 375 -40.18 -7.79 -23.55
CA GLU A 375 -39.98 -8.78 -24.61
C GLU A 375 -39.90 -10.22 -24.08
N ILE A 376 -39.24 -10.42 -22.92
CA ILE A 376 -39.13 -11.73 -22.25
C ILE A 376 -40.34 -11.89 -21.31
N LYS A 377 -41.52 -12.09 -21.91
CA LYS A 377 -42.77 -12.26 -21.15
C LYS A 377 -42.80 -13.56 -20.37
N GLY A 378 -43.33 -13.52 -19.14
CA GLY A 378 -43.52 -14.70 -18.30
C GLY A 378 -42.38 -15.02 -17.34
N LEU A 379 -41.46 -14.08 -17.11
CA LEU A 379 -40.48 -14.21 -16.03
C LEU A 379 -41.16 -14.10 -14.66
N PRO A 380 -40.82 -14.97 -13.69
CA PRO A 380 -41.44 -14.98 -12.36
C PRO A 380 -41.05 -13.78 -11.49
N ILE A 381 -39.97 -13.08 -11.84
CA ILE A 381 -39.44 -11.90 -11.14
C ILE A 381 -38.97 -10.85 -12.16
N PRO A 382 -38.97 -9.55 -11.80
CA PRO A 382 -38.56 -8.48 -12.71
C PRO A 382 -37.04 -8.44 -12.92
N ILE A 383 -36.61 -8.12 -14.15
CA ILE A 383 -35.24 -7.85 -14.52
C ILE A 383 -34.80 -6.53 -13.87
N LYS A 384 -33.72 -6.58 -13.08
CA LYS A 384 -33.13 -5.39 -12.45
C LYS A 384 -32.23 -4.62 -13.41
N LYS A 385 -31.46 -5.36 -14.21
CA LYS A 385 -30.58 -4.82 -15.23
C LYS A 385 -30.46 -5.81 -16.37
N ALA A 386 -30.62 -5.35 -17.60
CA ALA A 386 -30.24 -6.11 -18.77
C ALA A 386 -29.55 -5.24 -19.81
N TYR A 387 -28.50 -5.80 -20.40
CA TYR A 387 -27.77 -5.17 -21.51
C TYR A 387 -27.18 -6.24 -22.42
N ARG A 388 -26.91 -5.84 -23.65
CA ARG A 388 -26.30 -6.70 -24.66
C ARG A 388 -24.84 -6.31 -24.86
N GLU A 389 -23.97 -7.32 -24.98
CA GLU A 389 -22.57 -7.14 -25.33
C GLU A 389 -22.21 -8.18 -26.41
N GLY A 390 -22.03 -7.72 -27.65
CA GLY A 390 -21.81 -8.60 -28.80
C GLY A 390 -22.99 -9.56 -29.04
N SER A 391 -22.73 -10.87 -28.91
CA SER A 391 -23.72 -11.95 -29.04
C SER A 391 -24.25 -12.46 -27.70
N GLN A 392 -23.93 -11.76 -26.60
CA GLN A 392 -24.31 -12.14 -25.24
C GLN A 392 -25.35 -11.19 -24.66
N LEU A 393 -26.35 -11.75 -23.99
CA LEU A 393 -27.34 -11.03 -23.22
C LEU A 393 -27.04 -11.21 -21.72
N TYR A 394 -26.80 -10.11 -21.02
CA TYR A 394 -26.61 -10.12 -19.58
C TYR A 394 -27.93 -9.76 -18.91
N ILE A 395 -28.43 -10.64 -18.03
CA ILE A 395 -29.66 -10.42 -17.26
C ILE A 395 -29.34 -10.55 -15.78
N GLN A 396 -29.64 -9.51 -15.02
CA GLN A 396 -29.46 -9.47 -13.58
C GLN A 396 -30.81 -9.33 -12.88
N PHE A 397 -31.01 -10.16 -11.86
CA PHE A 397 -32.17 -10.12 -10.97
C PHE A 397 -31.79 -9.62 -9.59
N ASP A 398 -32.78 -9.14 -8.84
CA ASP A 398 -32.58 -8.80 -7.43
C ASP A 398 -32.28 -10.07 -6.61
N PRO A 399 -31.21 -10.11 -5.81
CA PRO A 399 -30.87 -11.27 -4.98
C PRO A 399 -32.00 -11.72 -4.05
N ALA A 400 -32.77 -10.77 -3.50
CA ALA A 400 -33.83 -11.06 -2.54
C ALA A 400 -35.03 -11.72 -3.22
N ASP A 401 -35.32 -11.35 -4.47
CA ASP A 401 -36.41 -11.96 -5.25
C ASP A 401 -36.00 -13.30 -5.85
N TRP A 402 -34.72 -13.45 -6.22
CA TRP A 402 -34.19 -14.73 -6.68
C TRP A 402 -34.25 -15.81 -5.59
N ALA A 403 -33.92 -15.46 -4.35
CA ALA A 403 -33.94 -16.40 -3.22
C ALA A 403 -35.34 -16.98 -2.93
N LYS A 404 -36.41 -16.36 -3.45
CA LYS A 404 -37.80 -16.82 -3.29
C LYS A 404 -38.23 -17.81 -4.39
N LEU A 405 -37.42 -18.01 -5.42
CA LEU A 405 -37.77 -18.89 -6.54
C LEU A 405 -37.55 -20.37 -6.18
N THR A 406 -38.53 -21.20 -6.52
CA THR A 406 -38.40 -22.66 -6.51
C THR A 406 -37.52 -23.15 -7.66
N GLU A 407 -36.96 -24.35 -7.54
CA GLU A 407 -36.18 -24.97 -8.64
C GLU A 407 -36.96 -25.06 -9.95
N GLN A 408 -38.28 -25.31 -9.87
CA GLN A 408 -39.15 -25.37 -11.04
C GLN A 408 -39.29 -24.00 -11.71
N GLN A 409 -39.51 -22.94 -10.94
CA GLN A 409 -39.57 -21.56 -11.48
C GLN A 409 -38.24 -21.14 -12.13
N ILE A 410 -37.11 -21.60 -11.59
CA ILE A 410 -35.80 -21.36 -12.20
C ILE A 410 -35.67 -22.11 -13.54
N LYS A 411 -36.16 -23.36 -13.63
CA LYS A 411 -36.18 -24.13 -14.89
C LYS A 411 -37.11 -23.51 -15.94
N ASP A 412 -38.29 -23.05 -15.53
CA ASP A 412 -39.26 -22.40 -16.42
C ASP A 412 -38.68 -21.08 -16.97
N MET A 413 -38.05 -20.29 -16.11
CA MET A 413 -37.35 -19.06 -16.50
C MET A 413 -36.22 -19.32 -17.52
N ARG A 414 -35.42 -20.39 -17.34
CA ARG A 414 -34.40 -20.78 -18.34
C ARG A 414 -35.03 -21.06 -19.69
N THR A 415 -36.16 -21.76 -19.69
CA THR A 415 -36.90 -22.11 -20.91
C THR A 415 -37.41 -20.86 -21.61
N THR A 416 -37.99 -19.91 -20.86
CA THR A 416 -38.45 -18.62 -21.37
C THR A 416 -37.32 -17.78 -21.97
N ILE A 417 -36.19 -17.66 -21.27
CA ILE A 417 -35.03 -16.91 -21.77
C ILE A 417 -34.43 -17.59 -23.00
N LYS A 418 -34.35 -18.93 -23.01
CA LYS A 418 -33.87 -19.67 -24.18
C LYS A 418 -34.77 -19.45 -25.40
N ALA A 419 -36.09 -19.54 -25.23
CA ALA A 419 -37.04 -19.29 -26.30
C ALA A 419 -36.91 -17.86 -26.88
N TYR A 420 -36.58 -16.88 -26.03
CA TYR A 420 -36.25 -15.54 -26.49
C TYR A 420 -34.96 -15.49 -27.32
N LEU A 421 -33.88 -16.13 -26.86
CA LEU A 421 -32.62 -16.21 -27.61
C LEU A 421 -32.81 -16.94 -28.95
N ASP A 422 -33.58 -18.02 -28.98
CA ASP A 422 -33.86 -18.79 -30.22
C ASP A 422 -34.62 -17.92 -31.25
N LYS A 423 -35.42 -16.94 -30.79
CA LYS A 423 -36.11 -15.96 -31.64
C LYS A 423 -35.19 -14.83 -32.08
N ASP A 424 -34.31 -14.35 -31.22
CA ASP A 424 -33.34 -13.29 -31.52
C ASP A 424 -32.04 -13.86 -32.10
N LYS A 425 -31.98 -13.93 -33.43
CA LYS A 425 -30.85 -14.48 -34.21
C LYS A 425 -29.48 -13.85 -33.91
N TRP A 426 -29.43 -12.72 -33.23
CA TRP A 426 -28.19 -12.04 -32.87
C TRP A 426 -27.61 -12.50 -31.54
N LEU A 427 -28.42 -13.07 -30.65
CA LEU A 427 -28.01 -13.49 -29.33
C LEU A 427 -27.82 -15.01 -29.29
N ARG A 428 -26.61 -15.44 -28.91
CA ARG A 428 -26.25 -16.87 -28.81
C ARG A 428 -26.21 -17.37 -27.38
N THR A 429 -26.07 -16.45 -26.43
CA THR A 429 -25.86 -16.79 -25.03
C THR A 429 -26.54 -15.76 -24.13
N ALA A 430 -27.28 -16.22 -23.12
CA ALA A 430 -27.66 -15.39 -21.98
C ALA A 430 -26.85 -15.79 -20.75
N ILE A 431 -26.33 -14.78 -20.06
CA ILE A 431 -25.68 -14.91 -18.76
C ILE A 431 -26.64 -14.33 -17.73
N VAL A 432 -27.22 -15.21 -16.92
CA VAL A 432 -28.11 -14.83 -15.84
C VAL A 432 -27.32 -14.78 -14.54
N ARG A 433 -27.42 -13.66 -13.82
CA ARG A 433 -26.79 -13.46 -12.52
C ARG A 433 -27.83 -13.18 -11.45
N ALA A 434 -27.72 -13.91 -10.35
CA ALA A 434 -28.49 -13.64 -9.15
C ALA A 434 -27.66 -13.97 -7.90
N SER A 435 -27.60 -12.98 -7.00
CA SER A 435 -26.75 -12.91 -5.80
C SER A 435 -25.28 -12.51 -6.00
N GLU A 436 -24.70 -11.99 -4.92
CA GLU A 436 -23.29 -11.62 -4.78
C GLU A 436 -22.35 -12.83 -4.80
N ILE A 437 -22.89 -14.05 -4.65
CA ILE A 437 -22.18 -15.33 -4.81
C ILE A 437 -22.63 -15.91 -6.16
N GLU A 438 -21.84 -15.68 -7.19
CA GLU A 438 -22.16 -15.95 -8.61
C GLU A 438 -22.80 -17.33 -8.86
N VAL A 439 -24.12 -17.40 -8.97
CA VAL A 439 -24.77 -18.45 -9.76
C VAL A 439 -24.76 -17.98 -11.21
N LYS A 440 -23.61 -18.15 -11.87
CA LYS A 440 -23.45 -17.94 -13.32
C LYS A 440 -24.25 -19.02 -14.05
N MET A 441 -25.42 -18.66 -14.52
CA MET A 441 -26.22 -19.53 -15.35
C MET A 441 -26.07 -19.12 -16.80
N ILE A 442 -25.42 -19.99 -17.58
CA ILE A 442 -25.18 -19.80 -19.01
C ILE A 442 -26.27 -20.55 -19.77
N ILE A 443 -27.07 -19.82 -20.53
CA ILE A 443 -28.11 -20.37 -21.40
C ILE A 443 -27.65 -20.15 -22.84
N THR A 444 -27.51 -21.22 -23.61
CA THR A 444 -27.09 -21.15 -25.01
C THR A 444 -28.17 -21.70 -25.93
N THR A 445 -28.22 -21.13 -27.13
CA THR A 445 -28.97 -21.71 -28.26
C THR A 445 -28.04 -22.68 -28.99
N LEU A 446 -28.61 -23.73 -29.58
CA LEU A 446 -27.86 -24.59 -30.51
C LEU A 446 -28.04 -23.97 -31.90
N ALA A 447 -26.92 -23.86 -32.62
CA ALA A 447 -26.84 -23.20 -33.93
C ALA A 447 -27.81 -23.79 -34.96
#